data_AF-C5FF88-F1
#
_entry.id   AF-C5FF88-F1
#
_cell.length_a   1.000
_cell.length_b   1.000
_cell.length_c   1.000
_cell.angle_alpha   90.00
_cell.angle_beta   90.00
_cell.angle_gamma   90.00
#
_symmetry.space_group_name_H-M   'P 1'
#
loop_
_entity.id
_entity.type
_entity.pdbx_description
1 polymer ?
#
loop_
_entity_poly.entity_id
_entity_poly.type
_entity_poly.pdbx_seq_one_letter_code
_entity_poly.pdbx_strand_id
1 'polypeptide(L)'
;MANSQPCRSMLQALTLQPSALQHSPGHTTFARSNANMRRATSAVHIKTSNIPVSRLDEARQHPPVARAKEGQDVLRSFVGLLEGTREELAEDLNTAISNNEETMKNRLDEMTTAYIKRADQFQVDCRKIFAQIQTSDPKDLSAKSNSVSVSGIDLDTFMRTVEAENRSLDRLWAEWEKIHQKITYLAVEVLGVDEAGIAKGSNTRIMKKRINRAAALFRKQVSEQEAMLAELQKQDHAIVTTATNSVKQLKARQKKCTDRRKKQREEVCQLAKKMMANV
;
A
#
# COMPACT_ATOMS: atom_id res chain seq x y z
N MET A 1 6.48 -13.52 -64.15
CA MET A 1 5.21 -13.54 -63.40
C MET A 1 5.41 -12.87 -62.06
N ALA A 2 4.51 -11.94 -61.75
CA ALA A 2 4.56 -11.05 -60.60
C ALA A 2 4.34 -11.78 -59.27
N ASN A 3 4.87 -11.22 -58.19
CA ASN A 3 4.08 -10.80 -57.04
C ASN A 3 4.92 -9.94 -56.09
N SER A 4 4.76 -8.63 -56.26
CA SER A 4 5.06 -7.61 -55.28
C SER A 4 3.94 -7.59 -54.22
N GLN A 5 4.30 -7.49 -52.94
CA GLN A 5 3.39 -7.02 -51.91
C GLN A 5 4.07 -5.88 -51.13
N PRO A 6 3.43 -4.70 -51.02
CA PRO A 6 3.96 -3.55 -50.29
C PRO A 6 3.35 -3.50 -48.88
N CYS A 7 4.18 -3.37 -47.84
CA CYS A 7 3.70 -3.00 -46.51
C CYS A 7 3.62 -1.48 -46.37
N ARG A 8 2.40 -1.04 -46.06
CA ARG A 8 1.93 0.35 -45.97
C ARG A 8 2.58 1.10 -44.81
N SER A 9 2.95 2.34 -45.13
CA SER A 9 3.16 3.48 -44.24
C SER A 9 1.87 3.82 -43.46
N MET A 10 2.00 4.08 -42.16
CA MET A 10 1.03 4.85 -41.38
C MET A 10 1.80 5.88 -40.55
N LEU A 11 2.08 7.03 -41.18
CA LEU A 11 2.30 8.30 -40.51
C LEU A 11 0.96 9.04 -40.51
N GLN A 12 0.40 9.28 -39.33
CA GLN A 12 -0.56 10.37 -39.15
C GLN A 12 -0.06 11.29 -38.04
N ALA A 13 -0.04 12.56 -38.40
CA ALA A 13 0.55 13.69 -37.72
C ALA A 13 -0.31 14.18 -36.56
N LEU A 14 0.36 14.75 -35.55
CA LEU A 14 -0.18 15.85 -34.76
C LEU A 14 0.88 16.95 -34.63
N THR A 15 0.43 18.16 -34.95
CA THR A 15 1.18 19.41 -35.11
C THR A 15 0.98 20.36 -33.93
N LEU A 16 1.95 21.26 -33.73
CA LEU A 16 1.97 22.51 -32.91
C LEU A 16 2.32 22.32 -31.42
N GLN A 17 3.14 23.13 -30.74
CA GLN A 17 4.09 24.22 -31.03
C GLN A 17 4.92 24.42 -29.72
N PRO A 18 6.06 25.15 -29.74
CA PRO A 18 7.09 25.08 -28.70
C PRO A 18 7.02 26.21 -27.66
N SER A 19 7.46 25.94 -26.43
CA SER A 19 7.86 26.98 -25.47
C SER A 19 9.09 26.57 -24.66
N ALA A 20 10.20 27.21 -25.02
CA ALA A 20 11.37 27.67 -24.25
C ALA A 20 11.71 27.07 -22.86
N LEU A 21 12.98 26.61 -22.77
CA LEU A 21 14.05 27.00 -21.81
C LEU A 21 13.64 27.07 -20.31
N GLN A 22 14.30 26.40 -19.35
CA GLN A 22 15.74 26.39 -19.08
C GLN A 22 16.01 25.54 -17.80
N HIS A 23 17.20 24.96 -17.72
CA HIS A 23 17.94 24.53 -16.50
C HIS A 23 17.54 23.27 -15.70
N SER A 24 18.26 22.17 -15.98
CA SER A 24 18.89 21.27 -14.99
C SER A 24 19.95 22.03 -14.15
N PRO A 25 20.51 21.55 -13.01
CA PRO A 25 20.72 20.14 -12.65
C PRO A 25 20.61 19.77 -11.14
N GLY A 26 20.71 18.47 -10.82
CA GLY A 26 21.47 18.09 -9.63
C GLY A 26 20.96 16.92 -8.79
N HIS A 27 21.66 15.80 -8.94
CA HIS A 27 22.05 14.87 -7.87
C HIS A 27 21.00 14.04 -7.12
N THR A 28 20.98 12.77 -7.52
CA THR A 28 20.71 11.62 -6.67
C THR A 28 21.69 11.54 -5.49
N THR A 29 21.21 11.04 -4.35
CA THR A 29 21.95 10.08 -3.51
C THR A 29 20.95 9.27 -2.68
N PHE A 30 20.65 8.06 -3.16
CA PHE A 30 20.11 7.00 -2.32
C PHE A 30 21.16 6.63 -1.27
N ALA A 31 20.95 7.03 -0.01
CA ALA A 31 21.69 6.53 1.13
C ALA A 31 20.86 5.46 1.85
N ARG A 32 21.25 4.23 1.56
CA ARG A 32 20.99 2.97 2.27
C ARG A 32 20.99 3.17 3.79
N SER A 33 19.88 2.91 4.46
CA SER A 33 19.89 2.56 5.89
C SER A 33 18.84 1.49 6.16
N ASN A 34 19.32 0.27 6.29
CA ASN A 34 18.52 -0.90 6.63
C ASN A 34 19.30 -1.65 7.71
N ALA A 35 18.92 -1.48 8.98
CA ALA A 35 19.22 -2.41 10.06
C ALA A 35 18.53 -1.97 11.36
N ASN A 36 17.97 -2.94 12.07
CA ASN A 36 17.56 -2.90 13.48
C ASN A 36 16.17 -2.37 13.83
N MET A 37 15.11 -3.01 13.32
CA MET A 37 13.90 -3.16 14.14
C MET A 37 14.13 -4.23 15.20
N ARG A 38 14.80 -3.85 16.30
CA ARG A 38 14.77 -4.61 17.55
C ARG A 38 13.34 -4.61 18.06
N ARG A 39 12.82 -5.82 18.34
CA ARG A 39 11.55 -6.07 19.01
C ARG A 39 11.51 -5.27 20.32
N ALA A 40 10.67 -4.24 20.40
CA ALA A 40 10.38 -3.56 21.65
C ALA A 40 9.41 -4.41 22.48
N THR A 41 9.93 -5.41 23.18
CA THR A 41 9.30 -5.90 24.41
C THR A 41 9.67 -4.91 25.51
N SER A 42 8.78 -3.95 25.81
CA SER A 42 8.85 -3.24 27.08
C SER A 42 7.75 -3.75 27.98
N ALA A 43 8.18 -4.53 28.97
CA ALA A 43 7.38 -5.02 30.06
C ALA A 43 6.83 -3.84 30.87
N VAL A 44 5.51 -3.72 30.94
CA VAL A 44 4.88 -2.80 31.89
C VAL A 44 5.05 -3.40 33.29
N HIS A 45 6.10 -2.96 33.98
CA HIS A 45 6.31 -3.26 35.38
C HIS A 45 5.31 -2.42 36.19
N ILE A 46 4.15 -3.01 36.51
CA ILE A 46 3.20 -2.41 37.45
C ILE A 46 3.84 -2.49 38.83
N LYS A 47 4.36 -1.36 39.30
CA LYS A 47 4.82 -1.19 40.68
C LYS A 47 3.56 -1.17 41.55
N THR A 48 3.27 -2.26 42.25
CA THR A 48 2.25 -2.28 43.31
C THR A 48 2.76 -1.41 44.45
N SER A 49 2.47 -0.10 44.41
CA SER A 49 2.70 0.79 45.53
C SER A 49 1.69 0.44 46.64
N ASN A 50 2.23 -0.02 47.75
CA ASN A 50 1.50 -0.25 49.00
C ASN A 50 0.61 0.95 49.34
N ILE A 51 -0.67 0.66 49.54
CA ILE A 51 -1.68 1.60 50.02
C ILE A 51 -1.45 1.78 51.53
N PRO A 52 -1.20 3.00 52.04
CA PRO A 52 -1.58 3.33 53.40
C PRO A 52 -3.06 3.69 53.38
N VAL A 53 -3.87 2.88 54.04
CA VAL A 53 -5.25 3.22 54.38
C VAL A 53 -5.23 4.48 55.22
N SER A 54 -5.82 5.57 54.73
CA SER A 54 -6.27 6.69 55.57
C SER A 54 -7.28 7.57 54.85
N ARG A 55 -8.51 7.59 55.41
CA ARG A 55 -9.51 8.69 55.48
C ARG A 55 -10.00 9.25 54.13
N LEU A 56 -11.23 8.93 53.72
CA LEU A 56 -12.51 9.59 54.07
C LEU A 56 -12.47 11.12 53.96
N ASP A 57 -13.45 11.66 53.24
CA ASP A 57 -13.79 13.07 52.97
C ASP A 57 -12.98 13.81 51.88
N GLU A 58 -13.52 13.76 50.65
CA GLU A 58 -14.23 14.90 50.05
C GLU A 58 -14.74 14.47 48.65
N ALA A 59 -15.91 13.84 48.62
CA ALA A 59 -16.61 13.57 47.38
C ALA A 59 -17.25 14.88 46.87
N ARG A 60 -16.52 15.66 46.08
CA ARG A 60 -17.14 16.62 45.15
C ARG A 60 -18.02 15.81 44.19
N GLN A 61 -19.33 15.91 44.40
CA GLN A 61 -20.35 15.40 43.50
C GLN A 61 -20.29 16.16 42.18
N HIS A 62 -19.46 15.72 41.23
CA HIS A 62 -19.70 16.02 39.83
C HIS A 62 -20.73 15.04 39.28
N PRO A 63 -21.79 15.50 38.59
CA PRO A 63 -22.81 14.62 38.07
C PRO A 63 -22.19 13.63 37.07
N PRO A 64 -22.54 12.33 37.12
CA PRO A 64 -21.95 11.29 36.25
C PRO A 64 -22.20 11.55 34.75
N VAL A 65 -23.17 12.41 34.42
CA VAL A 65 -23.53 12.80 33.05
C VAL A 65 -22.49 13.74 32.42
N ALA A 66 -21.79 14.56 33.22
CA ALA A 66 -20.79 15.50 32.71
C ALA A 66 -19.55 14.78 32.20
N ARG A 67 -19.01 13.82 32.96
CA ARG A 67 -17.88 12.98 32.52
C ARG A 67 -18.21 12.04 31.37
N ALA A 68 -19.45 11.53 31.31
CA ALA A 68 -19.90 10.70 30.20
C ALA A 68 -20.01 11.50 28.89
N LYS A 69 -20.53 12.73 28.94
CA LYS A 69 -20.52 13.65 27.79
C LYS A 69 -19.10 14.04 27.37
N GLU A 70 -18.25 14.37 28.34
CA GLU A 70 -16.85 14.74 28.10
C GLU A 70 -16.07 13.59 27.42
N GLY A 71 -16.26 12.34 27.87
CA GLY A 71 -15.68 11.16 27.19
C GLY A 71 -16.27 10.92 25.79
N GLN A 72 -17.55 11.20 25.60
CA GLN A 72 -18.22 11.05 24.29
C GLN A 72 -17.78 12.13 23.30
N ASP A 73 -17.52 13.35 23.77
CA ASP A 73 -17.01 14.46 22.97
C ASP A 73 -15.52 14.27 22.62
N VAL A 74 -14.71 13.70 23.52
CA VAL A 74 -13.33 13.26 23.21
C VAL A 74 -13.31 12.17 22.14
N LEU A 75 -14.20 11.16 22.24
CA LEU A 75 -14.33 10.14 21.20
C LEU A 75 -14.76 10.73 19.87
N ARG A 76 -15.70 11.68 19.87
CA ARG A 76 -16.16 12.34 18.64
C ARG A 76 -15.05 13.19 17.99
N SER A 77 -14.25 13.89 18.80
CA SER A 77 -13.07 14.63 18.34
C SER A 77 -11.98 13.71 17.80
N PHE A 78 -11.74 12.57 18.46
CA PHE A 78 -10.77 11.57 18.01
C PHE A 78 -11.20 10.92 16.69
N VAL A 79 -12.49 10.60 16.53
CA VAL A 79 -13.04 10.11 15.25
C VAL A 79 -12.90 11.17 14.16
N GLY A 80 -13.20 12.44 14.44
CA GLY A 80 -12.99 13.52 13.46
C GLY A 80 -11.53 13.72 13.07
N LEU A 81 -10.58 13.54 14.00
CA LEU A 81 -9.14 13.53 13.71
C LEU A 81 -8.74 12.33 12.85
N LEU A 82 -9.29 11.14 13.12
CA LEU A 82 -9.04 9.96 12.28
C LEU A 82 -9.62 10.11 10.87
N GLU A 83 -10.79 10.71 10.74
CA GLU A 83 -11.40 11.01 9.43
C GLU A 83 -10.58 12.06 8.68
N GLY A 84 -10.17 13.14 9.33
CA GLY A 84 -9.31 14.17 8.73
C GLY A 84 -7.94 13.63 8.29
N THR A 85 -7.28 12.84 9.14
CA THR A 85 -5.99 12.21 8.77
C THR A 85 -6.14 11.20 7.64
N ARG A 86 -7.30 10.53 7.53
CA ARG A 86 -7.58 9.61 6.42
C ARG A 86 -7.78 10.37 5.11
N GLU A 87 -8.47 11.51 5.14
CA GLU A 87 -8.65 12.37 3.96
C GLU A 87 -7.31 12.96 3.51
N GLU A 88 -6.50 13.47 4.44
CA GLU A 88 -5.16 13.99 4.15
C GLU A 88 -4.24 12.92 3.53
N LEU A 89 -4.22 11.70 4.08
CA LEU A 89 -3.47 10.58 3.50
C LEU A 89 -3.98 10.19 2.11
N ALA A 90 -5.27 10.29 1.85
CA ALA A 90 -5.85 9.99 0.54
C ALA A 90 -5.46 11.06 -0.50
N GLU A 91 -5.47 12.33 -0.13
CA GLU A 91 -5.03 13.43 -0.99
C GLU A 91 -3.53 13.36 -1.29
N ASP A 92 -2.71 13.08 -0.27
CA ASP A 92 -1.26 12.89 -0.43
C ASP A 92 -0.94 11.71 -1.34
N LEU A 93 -1.64 10.58 -1.15
CA LEU A 93 -1.47 9.40 -2.01
C LEU A 93 -1.87 9.70 -3.44
N ASN A 94 -3.01 10.36 -3.65
CA ASN A 94 -3.49 10.70 -4.99
C ASN A 94 -2.54 11.66 -5.71
N THR A 95 -1.99 12.63 -4.98
CA THR A 95 -0.98 13.58 -5.49
C THR A 95 0.31 12.87 -5.84
N ALA A 96 0.79 11.97 -4.97
CA ALA A 96 2.00 11.20 -5.21
C ALA A 96 1.86 10.27 -6.42
N ILE A 97 0.72 9.60 -6.58
CA ILE A 97 0.42 8.75 -7.74
C ILE A 97 0.38 9.59 -9.02
N SER A 98 -0.37 10.68 -9.01
CA SER A 98 -0.51 11.57 -10.19
C SER A 98 0.85 12.10 -10.64
N ASN A 99 1.69 12.56 -9.71
CA ASN A 99 3.04 13.04 -10.01
C ASN A 99 3.95 11.94 -10.59
N ASN A 100 3.85 10.72 -10.07
CA ASN A 100 4.63 9.59 -10.59
C ASN A 100 4.15 9.17 -12.00
N GLU A 101 2.84 9.18 -12.24
CA GLU A 101 2.26 8.87 -13.55
C GLU A 101 2.70 9.90 -14.59
N GLU A 102 2.63 11.19 -14.27
CA GLU A 102 3.14 12.28 -15.11
C GLU A 102 4.63 12.09 -15.42
N THR A 103 5.43 11.73 -14.40
CA THR A 103 6.87 11.48 -14.57
C THR A 103 7.15 10.29 -15.50
N MET A 104 6.40 9.20 -15.36
CA MET A 104 6.55 8.03 -16.23
C MET A 104 6.14 8.34 -17.67
N LYS A 105 5.03 9.06 -17.84
CA LYS A 105 4.55 9.52 -19.15
C LYS A 105 5.60 10.38 -19.86
N ASN A 106 6.17 11.35 -19.16
CA ASN A 106 7.22 12.21 -19.71
C ASN A 106 8.46 11.41 -20.17
N ARG A 107 8.90 10.42 -19.38
CA ARG A 107 10.02 9.54 -19.76
C ARG A 107 9.69 8.68 -20.99
N LEU A 108 8.46 8.20 -21.10
CA LEU A 108 7.97 7.44 -22.26
C LEU A 108 7.95 8.31 -23.52
N ASP A 109 7.49 9.55 -23.41
CA ASP A 109 7.44 10.50 -24.52
C ASP A 109 8.85 10.89 -24.98
N GLU A 110 9.78 11.13 -24.04
CA GLU A 110 11.19 11.39 -24.33
C GLU A 110 11.85 10.20 -25.06
N MET A 111 11.65 8.98 -24.57
CA MET A 111 12.21 7.78 -25.17
C MET A 111 11.64 7.54 -26.57
N THR A 112 10.34 7.73 -26.75
CA THR A 112 9.65 7.61 -28.04
C THR A 112 10.21 8.61 -29.04
N THR A 113 10.40 9.86 -28.62
CA THR A 113 10.96 10.92 -29.46
C THR A 113 12.41 10.64 -29.84
N ALA A 114 13.22 10.15 -28.89
CA ALA A 114 14.60 9.74 -29.15
C ALA A 114 14.67 8.58 -30.15
N TYR A 115 13.75 7.62 -30.05
CA TYR A 115 13.67 6.49 -30.97
C TYR A 115 13.28 6.94 -32.38
N ILE A 116 12.26 7.80 -32.53
CA ILE A 116 11.84 8.34 -33.83
C ILE A 116 13.00 9.06 -34.50
N LYS A 117 13.70 9.96 -33.78
CA LYS A 117 14.88 10.66 -34.31
C LYS A 117 15.98 9.70 -34.76
N ARG A 118 16.22 8.63 -34.00
CA ARG A 118 17.22 7.62 -34.35
C ARG A 118 16.81 6.80 -35.57
N ALA A 119 15.53 6.48 -35.71
CA ALA A 119 14.99 5.78 -36.87
C ALA A 119 15.07 6.65 -38.14
N ASP A 120 14.72 7.93 -38.04
CA ASP A 120 14.83 8.88 -39.15
C ASP A 120 16.28 9.07 -39.59
N GLN A 121 17.19 9.26 -38.61
CA GLN A 121 18.62 9.37 -38.88
C GLN A 121 19.16 8.12 -39.58
N PHE A 122 18.78 6.94 -39.09
CA PHE A 122 19.15 5.67 -39.71
C PHE A 122 18.62 5.55 -41.15
N GLN A 123 17.39 6.01 -41.40
CA GLN A 123 16.81 6.00 -42.74
C GLN A 123 17.54 6.96 -43.69
N VAL A 124 17.92 8.15 -43.21
CA VAL A 124 18.71 9.12 -43.97
C VAL A 124 20.09 8.55 -44.31
N ASP A 125 20.76 7.93 -43.34
CA ASP A 125 22.08 7.34 -43.54
C ASP A 125 22.04 6.15 -44.50
N CYS A 126 21.01 5.30 -44.39
CA CYS A 126 20.76 4.25 -45.38
C CYS A 126 20.57 4.82 -46.78
N ARG A 127 19.74 5.86 -46.96
CA ARG A 127 19.54 6.49 -48.28
C ARG A 127 20.83 7.08 -48.85
N LYS A 128 21.69 7.70 -48.02
CA LYS A 128 23.00 8.20 -48.45
C LYS A 128 23.90 7.07 -48.94
N ILE A 129 23.99 5.97 -48.20
CA ILE A 129 24.78 4.79 -48.57
C ILE A 129 24.27 4.22 -49.89
N PHE A 130 22.95 4.02 -50.04
CA PHE A 130 22.38 3.49 -51.27
C PHE A 130 22.55 4.43 -52.48
N ALA A 131 22.43 5.75 -52.31
CA ALA A 131 22.67 6.73 -53.36
C ALA A 131 24.15 6.73 -53.81
N GLN A 132 25.08 6.56 -52.87
CA GLN A 132 26.52 6.44 -53.16
C GLN A 132 26.86 5.16 -53.93
N ILE A 133 26.16 4.05 -53.64
CA ILE A 133 26.29 2.78 -54.38
C ILE A 133 25.69 2.89 -55.79
N GLN A 134 24.63 3.66 -55.99
CA GLN A 134 23.98 3.83 -57.31
C GLN A 134 24.71 4.80 -58.25
N THR A 135 25.51 5.73 -57.73
CA THR A 135 26.19 6.77 -58.52
C THR A 135 27.62 6.43 -58.90
N SER A 136 28.12 5.27 -58.48
CA SER A 136 29.50 4.86 -58.72
C SER A 136 29.55 3.80 -59.83
N ASP A 137 30.35 4.08 -60.86
CA ASP A 137 30.59 3.14 -61.94
C ASP A 137 31.15 1.82 -61.36
N PRO A 138 30.75 0.64 -61.89
CA PRO A 138 31.17 -0.66 -61.38
C PRO A 138 32.69 -0.87 -61.41
N LYS A 139 33.44 -0.06 -62.18
CA LYS A 139 34.90 -0.05 -62.20
C LYS A 139 35.54 0.73 -61.04
N ASP A 140 34.92 1.79 -60.55
CA ASP A 140 35.43 2.62 -59.44
C ASP A 140 34.98 2.08 -58.07
N LEU A 141 33.88 1.31 -58.03
CA LEU A 141 33.42 0.59 -56.84
C LEU A 141 34.42 -0.45 -56.35
N SER A 142 35.20 -1.09 -57.23
CA SER A 142 36.23 -2.07 -56.84
C SER A 142 37.46 -1.42 -56.21
N ALA A 143 37.77 -0.16 -56.56
CA ALA A 143 38.95 0.54 -56.05
C ALA A 143 38.65 1.32 -54.77
N LYS A 144 37.42 1.82 -54.60
CA LYS A 144 37.01 2.60 -53.43
C LYS A 144 36.46 1.75 -52.28
N SER A 145 35.88 0.59 -52.56
CA SER A 145 35.47 -0.38 -51.52
C SER A 145 36.66 -1.01 -50.78
N ASN A 146 37.86 -0.96 -51.36
CA ASN A 146 39.09 -1.43 -50.74
C ASN A 146 39.86 -0.37 -49.91
N SER A 147 39.41 0.90 -49.88
CA SER A 147 40.10 1.93 -49.08
C SER A 147 39.22 2.74 -48.14
N VAL A 148 37.90 2.54 -48.12
CA VAL A 148 37.12 3.01 -46.99
C VAL A 148 37.09 1.90 -45.94
N SER A 149 38.08 1.97 -45.04
CA SER A 149 37.97 1.50 -43.67
C SER A 149 36.78 2.22 -43.00
N VAL A 150 35.55 1.93 -43.43
CA VAL A 150 34.32 2.39 -42.78
C VAL A 150 34.21 1.56 -41.53
N SER A 151 34.60 2.17 -40.43
CA SER A 151 34.61 1.61 -39.07
C SER A 151 35.84 0.72 -38.86
N GLY A 152 36.91 1.28 -38.29
CA GLY A 152 38.00 0.51 -37.67
C GLY A 152 37.55 -0.27 -36.44
N ILE A 153 36.43 -0.96 -36.54
CA ILE A 153 35.84 -1.83 -35.52
C ILE A 153 36.32 -3.22 -35.87
N ASP A 154 37.17 -3.77 -35.01
CA ASP A 154 37.52 -5.18 -35.05
C ASP A 154 36.25 -6.02 -34.86
N LEU A 155 35.83 -6.70 -35.95
CA LEU A 155 34.61 -7.49 -36.01
C LEU A 155 34.60 -8.59 -34.93
N ASP A 156 35.77 -9.15 -34.62
CA ASP A 156 35.91 -10.16 -33.57
C ASP A 156 35.70 -9.57 -32.18
N THR A 157 36.18 -8.35 -31.95
CA THR A 157 35.95 -7.63 -30.68
C THR A 157 34.47 -7.23 -30.55
N PHE A 158 33.82 -6.82 -31.64
CA PHE A 158 32.38 -6.54 -31.66
C PHE A 158 31.56 -7.80 -31.35
N MET A 159 31.83 -8.91 -32.04
CA MET A 159 31.14 -10.19 -31.83
C MET A 159 31.32 -10.70 -30.40
N ARG A 160 32.54 -10.62 -29.84
CA ARG A 160 32.81 -10.97 -28.44
C ARG A 160 32.03 -10.11 -27.46
N THR A 161 31.89 -8.82 -27.73
CA THR A 161 31.13 -7.89 -26.89
C THR A 161 29.64 -8.22 -26.93
N VAL A 162 29.08 -8.46 -28.12
CA VAL A 162 27.67 -8.85 -28.29
C VAL A 162 27.37 -10.16 -27.57
N GLU A 163 28.23 -11.16 -27.68
CA GLU A 163 28.06 -12.41 -26.94
C GLU A 163 28.15 -12.22 -25.42
N ALA A 164 29.05 -11.37 -24.94
CA ALA A 164 29.18 -11.08 -23.51
C ALA A 164 27.92 -10.39 -22.97
N GLU A 165 27.40 -9.40 -23.69
CA GLU A 165 26.14 -8.73 -23.37
C GLU A 165 24.95 -9.68 -23.42
N ASN A 166 24.89 -10.57 -24.41
CA ASN A 166 23.80 -11.55 -24.50
C ASN A 166 23.81 -12.52 -23.31
N ARG A 167 24.99 -13.01 -22.90
CA ARG A 167 25.14 -13.81 -21.67
C ARG A 167 24.76 -13.01 -20.42
N SER A 168 25.02 -11.70 -20.39
CA SER A 168 24.60 -10.81 -19.30
C SER A 168 23.08 -10.69 -19.25
N LEU A 169 22.45 -10.51 -20.40
CA LEU A 169 20.99 -10.44 -20.53
C LEU A 169 20.32 -11.74 -20.06
N ASP A 170 20.86 -12.90 -20.44
CA ASP A 170 20.35 -14.21 -19.98
C ASP A 170 20.42 -14.35 -18.46
N ARG A 171 21.51 -13.85 -17.85
CA ARG A 171 21.65 -13.84 -16.39
C ARG A 171 20.62 -12.92 -15.74
N LEU A 172 20.44 -11.72 -16.27
CA LEU A 172 19.45 -10.75 -15.77
C LEU A 172 18.03 -11.31 -15.91
N TRP A 173 17.69 -11.96 -17.02
CA TRP A 173 16.41 -12.64 -17.19
C TRP A 173 16.20 -13.75 -16.15
N ALA A 174 17.22 -14.55 -15.87
CA ALA A 174 17.13 -15.58 -14.83
C ALA A 174 16.98 -15.00 -13.42
N GLU A 175 17.58 -13.84 -13.13
CA GLU A 175 17.38 -13.14 -11.85
C GLU A 175 15.98 -12.52 -11.75
N TRP A 176 15.51 -11.89 -12.81
CA TRP A 176 14.16 -11.36 -12.93
C TRP A 176 13.10 -12.44 -12.69
N GLU A 177 13.25 -13.60 -13.32
CA GLU A 177 12.38 -14.78 -13.10
C GLU A 177 12.36 -15.20 -11.62
N LYS A 178 13.53 -15.25 -10.95
CA LYS A 178 13.62 -15.59 -9.52
C LYS A 178 12.93 -14.55 -8.64
N ILE A 179 13.06 -13.27 -8.97
CA ILE A 179 12.40 -12.18 -8.23
C ILE A 179 10.88 -12.28 -8.43
N HIS A 180 10.40 -12.48 -9.65
CA HIS A 180 8.98 -12.71 -9.93
C HIS A 180 8.42 -13.88 -9.16
N GLN A 181 9.10 -15.02 -9.15
CA GLN A 181 8.66 -16.18 -8.37
C GLN A 181 8.53 -15.83 -6.88
N LYS A 182 9.47 -15.08 -6.30
CA LYS A 182 9.37 -14.62 -4.90
C LYS A 182 8.19 -13.70 -4.67
N ILE A 183 7.98 -12.72 -5.56
CA ILE A 183 6.84 -11.80 -5.48
C ILE A 183 5.53 -12.60 -5.55
N THR A 184 5.43 -13.56 -6.46
CA THR A 184 4.25 -14.44 -6.57
C THR A 184 4.00 -15.25 -5.30
N TYR A 185 5.04 -15.82 -4.67
CA TYR A 185 4.85 -16.57 -3.41
C TYR A 185 4.39 -15.66 -2.26
N LEU A 186 4.99 -14.47 -2.14
CA LEU A 186 4.60 -13.49 -1.13
C LEU A 186 3.18 -12.99 -1.35
N ALA A 187 2.79 -12.73 -2.60
CA ALA A 187 1.42 -12.33 -2.93
C ALA A 187 0.41 -13.39 -2.49
N VAL A 188 0.68 -14.68 -2.72
CA VAL A 188 -0.19 -15.77 -2.25
C VAL A 188 -0.21 -15.90 -0.74
N GLU A 189 0.93 -15.68 -0.07
CA GLU A 189 1.02 -15.78 1.38
C GLU A 189 0.25 -14.65 2.08
N VAL A 190 0.20 -13.46 1.49
CA VAL A 190 -0.44 -12.27 2.06
C VAL A 190 -1.88 -12.09 1.62
N LEU A 191 -2.18 -12.31 0.33
CA LEU A 191 -3.49 -12.04 -0.28
C LEU A 191 -4.29 -13.32 -0.55
N GLY A 192 -3.65 -14.49 -0.49
CA GLY A 192 -4.27 -15.74 -0.91
C GLY A 192 -4.18 -15.97 -2.41
N VAL A 193 -4.60 -17.16 -2.86
CA VAL A 193 -4.44 -17.60 -4.25
C VAL A 193 -5.33 -16.82 -5.22
N ASP A 194 -6.54 -16.48 -4.78
CA ASP A 194 -7.57 -15.89 -5.64
C ASP A 194 -7.25 -14.41 -5.95
N GLU A 195 -6.86 -13.63 -4.95
CA GLU A 195 -6.47 -12.22 -5.15
C GLU A 195 -5.06 -12.06 -5.74
N ALA A 196 -4.15 -13.02 -5.52
CA ALA A 196 -2.84 -13.00 -6.14
C ALA A 196 -2.87 -13.25 -7.67
N GLY A 197 -4.05 -13.48 -8.26
CA GLY A 197 -4.22 -13.59 -9.71
C GLY A 197 -3.48 -14.77 -10.34
N ILE A 198 -3.20 -15.83 -9.58
CA ILE A 198 -2.43 -16.97 -10.10
C ILE A 198 -3.30 -17.80 -11.06
N ALA A 199 -2.99 -17.69 -12.35
CA ALA A 199 -3.59 -18.53 -13.37
C ALA A 199 -3.31 -20.02 -13.10
N LYS A 200 -4.37 -20.84 -13.09
CA LYS A 200 -4.32 -22.30 -12.93
C LYS A 200 -3.76 -22.94 -14.22
N GLY A 201 -2.46 -22.84 -14.50
CA GLY A 201 -1.96 -23.51 -15.72
C GLY A 201 -0.46 -23.58 -15.96
N SER A 202 0.31 -22.52 -15.71
CA SER A 202 1.65 -22.39 -16.31
C SER A 202 2.83 -22.66 -15.38
N ASN A 203 2.60 -23.01 -14.12
CA ASN A 203 3.67 -23.03 -13.13
C ASN A 203 4.45 -24.35 -13.10
N THR A 204 5.78 -24.24 -13.09
CA THR A 204 6.69 -25.37 -12.90
C THR A 204 6.36 -26.15 -11.61
N ARG A 205 6.68 -27.46 -11.56
CA ARG A 205 6.35 -28.34 -10.42
C ARG A 205 6.84 -27.79 -9.07
N ILE A 206 8.01 -27.16 -9.06
CA ILE A 206 8.60 -26.54 -7.85
C ILE A 206 7.79 -25.32 -7.43
N MET A 207 7.42 -24.46 -8.38
CA MET A 207 6.62 -23.26 -8.13
C MET A 207 5.23 -23.61 -7.61
N LYS A 208 4.59 -24.63 -8.18
CA LYS A 208 3.30 -25.14 -7.71
C LYS A 208 3.35 -25.61 -6.24
N LYS A 209 4.41 -26.33 -5.84
CA LYS A 209 4.59 -26.76 -4.44
C LYS A 209 4.70 -25.57 -3.48
N ARG A 210 5.46 -24.54 -3.85
CA ARG A 210 5.65 -23.33 -3.03
C ARG A 210 4.37 -22.50 -2.93
N ILE A 211 3.65 -22.32 -4.04
CA ILE A 211 2.33 -21.67 -4.04
C ILE A 211 1.35 -22.41 -3.13
N ASN A 212 1.28 -23.74 -3.22
CA ASN A 212 0.39 -24.52 -2.36
C ASN A 212 0.73 -24.37 -0.87
N ARG A 213 2.02 -24.30 -0.53
CA ARG A 213 2.47 -24.05 0.85
C ARG A 213 2.07 -22.65 1.33
N ALA A 214 2.32 -21.62 0.52
CA ALA A 214 1.90 -20.25 0.81
C ALA A 214 0.38 -20.15 0.99
N ALA A 215 -0.39 -20.81 0.13
CA ALA A 215 -1.85 -20.88 0.22
C ALA A 215 -2.34 -21.58 1.49
N ALA A 216 -1.61 -22.58 1.99
CA ALA A 216 -1.92 -23.22 3.26
C ALA A 216 -1.63 -22.30 4.46
N LEU A 217 -0.54 -21.53 4.41
CA LEU A 217 -0.20 -20.54 5.44
C LEU A 217 -1.25 -19.43 5.49
N PHE A 218 -1.62 -18.87 4.34
CA PHE A 218 -2.66 -17.85 4.23
C PHE A 218 -3.98 -18.35 4.84
N ARG A 219 -4.45 -19.53 4.46
CA ARG A 219 -5.70 -20.10 5.01
C ARG A 219 -5.64 -20.32 6.51
N LYS A 220 -4.49 -20.74 7.05
CA LYS A 220 -4.27 -20.89 8.49
C LYS A 220 -4.38 -19.53 9.19
N GLN A 221 -3.75 -18.51 8.65
CA GLN A 221 -3.80 -17.14 9.18
C GLN A 221 -5.23 -16.59 9.18
N VAL A 222 -5.96 -16.71 8.07
CA VAL A 222 -7.36 -16.27 7.96
C VAL A 222 -8.22 -16.99 9.00
N SER A 223 -8.08 -18.31 9.13
CA SER A 223 -8.82 -19.09 10.11
C SER A 223 -8.51 -18.68 11.56
N GLU A 224 -7.25 -18.39 11.89
CA GLU A 224 -6.86 -17.90 13.21
C GLU A 224 -7.43 -16.50 13.50
N GLN A 225 -7.47 -15.63 12.49
CA GLN A 225 -8.05 -14.29 12.59
C GLN A 225 -9.56 -14.33 12.78
N GLU A 226 -10.27 -15.20 12.06
CA GLU A 226 -11.71 -15.42 12.22
C GLU A 226 -12.04 -15.96 13.62
N ALA A 227 -11.25 -16.91 14.12
CA ALA A 227 -11.43 -17.44 15.47
C ALA A 227 -11.23 -16.36 16.55
N MET A 228 -10.25 -15.48 16.37
CA MET A 228 -10.02 -14.34 17.27
C MET A 228 -11.18 -13.35 17.26
N LEU A 229 -11.72 -13.01 16.08
CA LEU A 229 -12.89 -12.15 15.95
C LEU A 229 -14.12 -12.76 16.64
N ALA A 230 -14.34 -14.07 16.48
CA ALA A 230 -15.45 -14.76 17.12
C ALA A 230 -15.35 -14.72 18.66
N GLU A 231 -14.16 -14.92 19.22
CA GLU A 231 -13.96 -14.83 20.68
C GLU A 231 -14.14 -13.38 21.17
N LEU A 232 -13.70 -12.39 20.39
CA LEU A 232 -13.87 -10.97 20.73
C LEU A 232 -15.35 -10.56 20.74
N GLN A 233 -16.13 -11.02 19.76
CA GLN A 233 -17.59 -10.83 19.74
C GLN A 233 -18.28 -11.48 20.94
N LYS A 234 -17.83 -12.67 21.34
CA LYS A 234 -18.36 -13.36 22.52
C LYS A 234 -18.04 -12.61 23.82
N GLN A 235 -16.84 -12.05 23.94
CA GLN A 235 -16.46 -11.20 25.07
C GLN A 235 -17.30 -9.92 25.12
N ASP A 236 -17.49 -9.24 23.99
CA ASP A 236 -18.33 -8.05 23.90
C ASP A 236 -19.78 -8.35 24.32
N HIS A 237 -20.35 -9.45 23.80
CA HIS A 237 -21.66 -9.90 24.21
C HIS A 237 -21.75 -10.14 25.72
N ALA A 238 -20.76 -10.81 26.31
CA ALA A 238 -20.72 -11.06 27.76
C ALA A 238 -20.64 -9.75 28.58
N ILE A 239 -19.87 -8.77 28.11
CA ILE A 239 -19.77 -7.44 28.73
C ILE A 239 -21.12 -6.74 28.67
N VAL A 240 -21.78 -6.70 27.51
CA VAL A 240 -23.11 -6.09 27.33
C VAL A 240 -24.15 -6.76 28.22
N THR A 241 -24.18 -8.09 28.28
CA THR A 241 -25.09 -8.83 29.17
C THR A 241 -24.82 -8.51 30.64
N THR A 242 -23.56 -8.42 31.06
CA THR A 242 -23.21 -8.10 32.44
C THR A 242 -23.57 -6.66 32.80
N ALA A 243 -23.33 -5.71 31.91
CA ALA A 243 -23.70 -4.31 32.07
C ALA A 243 -25.22 -4.14 32.17
N THR A 244 -25.98 -4.75 31.27
CA THR A 244 -27.45 -4.68 31.28
C THR A 244 -28.04 -5.31 32.54
N ASN A 245 -27.51 -6.44 33.01
CA ASN A 245 -27.92 -7.06 34.27
C ASN A 245 -27.60 -6.17 35.47
N SER A 246 -26.43 -5.54 35.49
CA SER A 246 -26.04 -4.59 36.55
C SER A 246 -26.98 -3.38 36.60
N VAL A 247 -27.33 -2.81 35.44
CA VAL A 247 -28.30 -1.71 35.35
C VAL A 247 -29.68 -2.14 35.85
N LYS A 248 -30.15 -3.35 35.48
CA LYS A 248 -31.43 -3.90 35.99
C LYS A 248 -31.40 -4.03 37.51
N GLN A 249 -30.32 -4.56 38.08
CA GLN A 249 -30.18 -4.69 39.53
C GLN A 249 -30.15 -3.32 40.22
N LEU A 250 -29.43 -2.34 39.68
CA LEU A 250 -29.39 -0.98 40.21
C LEU A 250 -30.78 -0.33 40.19
N LYS A 251 -31.52 -0.43 39.08
CA LYS A 251 -32.90 0.07 39.00
C LYS A 251 -33.82 -0.60 40.03
N ALA A 252 -33.69 -1.91 40.22
CA ALA A 252 -34.45 -2.65 41.23
C ALA A 252 -34.12 -2.20 42.66
N ARG A 253 -32.83 -2.00 42.99
CA ARG A 253 -32.39 -1.48 44.29
C ARG A 253 -32.87 -0.06 44.53
N GLN A 254 -32.81 0.79 43.51
CA GLN A 254 -33.31 2.16 43.57
C GLN A 254 -34.80 2.18 43.89
N LYS A 255 -35.61 1.37 43.18
CA LYS A 255 -37.05 1.23 43.43
C LYS A 255 -37.34 0.78 44.88
N LYS A 256 -36.64 -0.25 45.38
CA LYS A 256 -36.79 -0.70 46.78
C LYS A 256 -36.47 0.41 47.79
N CYS A 257 -35.44 1.22 47.53
CA CYS A 257 -35.07 2.34 48.38
C CYS A 257 -36.13 3.45 48.37
N THR A 258 -36.67 3.79 47.19
CA THR A 258 -37.74 4.80 47.07
C THR A 258 -39.02 4.36 47.76
N ASP A 259 -39.40 3.09 47.61
CA ASP A 259 -40.60 2.53 48.24
C ASP A 259 -40.48 2.53 49.77
N ARG A 260 -39.30 2.14 50.30
CA ARG A 260 -39.03 2.21 51.75
C ARG A 260 -39.11 3.64 52.28
N ARG A 261 -38.52 4.61 51.58
CA ARG A 261 -38.60 6.03 51.95
C ARG A 261 -40.05 6.54 51.93
N LYS A 262 -40.85 6.11 50.95
CA LYS A 262 -42.26 6.49 50.87
C LYS A 262 -43.04 5.95 52.08
N LYS A 263 -42.84 4.67 52.42
CA LYS A 263 -43.47 4.05 53.60
C LYS A 263 -43.08 4.75 54.91
N GLN A 264 -41.79 5.07 55.09
CA GLN A 264 -41.33 5.80 56.27
C GLN A 264 -41.98 7.18 56.39
N ARG A 265 -42.15 7.91 55.27
CA ARG A 265 -42.86 9.20 55.28
C ARG A 265 -44.32 9.03 55.67
N GLU A 266 -45.00 8.01 55.16
CA GLU A 266 -46.38 7.71 55.53
C GLU A 266 -46.50 7.37 57.03
N GLU A 267 -45.61 6.55 57.58
CA GLU A 267 -45.55 6.22 59.01
C GLU A 267 -45.32 7.46 59.88
N VAL A 268 -44.39 8.34 59.51
CA VAL A 268 -44.13 9.61 60.22
C VAL A 268 -45.34 10.53 60.16
N CYS A 269 -46.00 10.66 59.00
CA CYS A 269 -47.22 11.45 58.88
C CYS A 269 -48.37 10.89 59.75
N GLN A 270 -48.52 9.57 59.82
CA GLN A 270 -49.51 8.95 60.70
C GLN A 270 -49.19 9.19 62.17
N LEU A 271 -47.92 9.09 62.56
CA LEU A 271 -47.50 9.37 63.93
C LEU A 271 -47.78 10.83 64.32
N ALA A 272 -47.42 11.78 63.45
CA ALA A 272 -47.69 13.20 63.66
C ALA A 272 -49.20 13.47 63.82
N LYS A 273 -50.05 12.85 62.99
CA LYS A 273 -51.51 12.95 63.12
C LYS A 273 -52.02 12.41 64.47
N LYS A 274 -51.50 11.28 64.93
CA LYS A 274 -51.85 10.72 66.25
C LYS A 274 -51.42 11.63 67.40
N MET A 275 -50.23 12.23 67.30
CA MET A 275 -49.75 13.17 68.32
C MET A 275 -50.63 14.42 68.40
N MET A 276 -51.04 14.99 67.26
CA MET A 276 -51.96 16.13 67.24
C MET A 276 -53.35 15.80 67.77
N ALA A 277 -53.83 14.56 67.62
CA ALA A 277 -55.14 14.15 68.13
C ALA A 277 -55.16 13.89 69.65
N ASN A 278 -53.98 13.77 70.28
CA ASN A 278 -53.82 13.54 71.71
C ASN A 278 -53.45 14.82 72.49
N VAL A 279 -53.45 15.98 71.82
CA VAL A 279 -53.31 17.33 72.39
C VAL A 279 -54.69 17.98 72.41
#